data_AF-A0A536XK52-F1
#
_entry.id   AF-A0A536XK52-F1
#
_cell.length_a   1.000
_cell.length_b   1.000
_cell.length_c   1.000
_cell.angle_alpha   90.00
_cell.angle_beta   90.00
_cell.angle_gamma   90.00
#
_symmetry.space_group_name_H-M   'P 1'
#
loop_
_entity.id
_entity.type
_entity.pdbx_description
1 polymer ?
#
loop_
_entity_poly.entity_id
_entity_poly.type
_entity_poly.pdbx_seq_one_letter_code
_entity_poly.pdbx_strand_id
1 'polypeptide(L)'
;KMFTGDDFNYGELIAGDDKNHSHGLLGIFDPIAPVAAAALTALAEGKVNDYHQIISPTVALGREVFRDPTRHYKAGVVFIAWLNGHQDHFTMAAGLESARDVTHYATVFRLADACGALTQPELAIERMRKFLDVHAGVST
;
A
#
# COMPACT_ATOMS: atom_id res chain seq x y z
N LYS A 1 11.08 20.28 12.42
CA LYS A 1 10.68 19.33 11.35
C LYS A 1 9.50 18.52 11.90
N MET A 2 8.32 18.59 11.28
CA MET A 2 7.15 17.77 11.63
C MET A 2 7.19 16.50 10.78
N PHE A 3 7.09 15.33 11.40
CA PHE A 3 6.95 14.05 10.71
C PHE A 3 5.53 13.54 10.91
N THR A 4 4.78 13.29 9.85
CA THR A 4 3.44 12.69 9.95
C THR A 4 3.58 11.17 10.07
N GLY A 5 2.90 10.61 11.08
CA GLY A 5 2.66 9.17 11.26
C GLY A 5 1.20 8.79 10.99
N ASP A 6 0.43 9.69 10.37
CA ASP A 6 -1.00 9.48 10.07
C ASP A 6 -1.15 8.82 8.68
N ASP A 7 -1.16 7.49 8.68
CA ASP A 7 -1.39 6.66 7.48
C ASP A 7 -2.82 6.79 6.91
N PHE A 8 -3.73 7.57 7.52
CA PHE A 8 -5.10 7.79 7.03
C PHE A 8 -5.27 9.10 6.24
N ASN A 9 -4.46 10.12 6.54
CA ASN A 9 -4.61 11.48 5.97
C ASN A 9 -3.32 12.00 5.30
N TYR A 10 -2.33 11.14 5.04
CA TYR A 10 -1.02 11.55 4.56
C TYR A 10 -1.02 12.35 3.25
N GLY A 11 -1.94 12.08 2.31
CA GLY A 11 -1.98 12.77 1.01
C GLY A 11 -2.15 14.28 1.14
N GLU A 12 -3.01 14.73 2.05
CA GLU A 12 -3.23 16.15 2.35
C GLU A 12 -2.14 16.72 3.27
N LEU A 13 -1.66 15.93 4.23
CA LEU A 13 -0.63 16.36 5.21
C LEU A 13 0.76 16.56 4.60
N ILE A 14 1.08 15.83 3.52
CA ILE A 14 2.36 15.97 2.79
C ILE A 14 2.34 17.19 1.87
N ALA A 15 1.20 17.48 1.22
CA ALA A 15 1.05 18.68 0.40
C ALA A 15 1.20 19.95 1.26
N GLY A 16 0.69 19.92 2.49
CA GLY A 16 0.75 21.05 3.40
C GLY A 16 -0.14 22.22 2.99
N ASP A 17 -0.11 23.29 3.78
CA ASP A 17 -0.65 24.62 3.43
C ASP A 17 0.51 25.63 3.27
N ASP A 18 0.21 26.88 2.88
CA ASP A 18 1.19 27.97 2.70
C ASP A 18 2.07 28.25 3.95
N LYS A 19 1.81 27.57 5.09
CA LYS A 19 2.51 27.76 6.36
C LYS A 19 3.14 26.48 6.94
N ASN A 20 2.71 25.27 6.57
CA ASN A 20 3.18 24.01 7.17
C ASN A 20 3.20 22.83 6.18
N HIS A 21 4.31 22.08 6.14
CA HIS A 21 4.41 20.76 5.47
C HIS A 21 4.86 19.68 6.49
N SER A 22 4.47 18.41 6.28
CA SER A 22 4.94 17.27 7.10
C SER A 22 5.76 16.28 6.27
N HIS A 23 6.89 15.81 6.80
CA HIS A 23 7.67 14.73 6.19
C HIS A 23 7.03 13.38 6.56
N GLY A 24 6.84 12.46 5.60
CA GLY A 24 6.24 11.15 5.89
C GLY A 24 7.22 10.18 6.53
N LEU A 25 6.93 9.68 7.74
CA LEU A 25 7.54 8.46 8.29
C LEU A 25 6.39 7.47 8.52
N LEU A 26 5.87 6.97 7.40
CA LEU A 26 4.58 6.29 7.32
C LEU A 26 4.80 4.84 6.94
N GLY A 27 4.14 3.92 7.65
CA GLY A 27 4.21 2.50 7.33
C GLY A 27 3.64 2.19 5.94
N ILE A 28 2.75 3.06 5.43
CA ILE A 28 2.19 2.92 4.08
C ILE A 28 3.18 3.25 2.97
N PHE A 29 4.27 3.99 3.23
CA PHE A 29 5.22 4.35 2.17
C PHE A 29 5.97 3.17 1.60
N ASP A 30 6.20 2.11 2.38
CA ASP A 30 6.83 0.89 1.91
C ASP A 30 6.03 0.26 0.74
N PRO A 31 4.75 -0.10 0.91
CA PRO A 31 3.96 -0.70 -0.17
C PRO A 31 3.63 0.24 -1.34
N ILE A 32 3.78 1.56 -1.19
CA ILE A 32 3.50 2.54 -2.27
C ILE A 32 4.75 3.28 -2.74
N ALA A 33 5.96 2.82 -2.39
CA ALA A 33 7.19 3.59 -2.61
C ALA A 33 7.35 4.16 -4.04
N PRO A 34 7.06 3.41 -5.13
CA PRO A 34 7.13 3.93 -6.49
C PRO A 34 6.10 5.04 -6.76
N VAL A 35 4.87 4.87 -6.24
CA VAL A 35 3.76 5.83 -6.41
C VAL A 35 4.05 7.10 -5.63
N ALA A 36 4.52 6.98 -4.39
CA ALA A 36 4.94 8.10 -3.56
C ALA A 36 6.11 8.87 -4.19
N ALA A 37 7.11 8.16 -4.74
CA ALA A 37 8.21 8.79 -5.45
C ALA A 37 7.72 9.63 -6.64
N ALA A 38 6.85 9.07 -7.48
CA ALA A 38 6.28 9.78 -8.63
C ALA A 38 5.46 11.02 -8.21
N ALA A 39 4.63 10.89 -7.17
CA ALA A 39 3.88 12.01 -6.61
C ALA A 39 4.82 13.12 -6.12
N LEU A 40 5.82 12.77 -5.31
CA LEU A 40 6.77 13.74 -4.75
C LEU A 40 7.60 14.42 -5.83
N THR A 41 7.95 13.73 -6.91
CA THR A 41 8.59 14.36 -8.09
C THR A 41 7.66 15.39 -8.73
N ALA A 42 6.39 15.07 -8.97
CA ALA A 42 5.43 16.03 -9.52
C ALA A 42 5.27 17.26 -8.61
N LEU A 43 5.24 17.06 -7.29
CA LEU A 43 5.18 18.15 -6.32
C LEU A 43 6.44 19.04 -6.38
N ALA A 44 7.63 18.44 -6.48
CA ALA A 44 8.90 19.17 -6.60
C ALA A 44 8.99 20.02 -7.88
N GLU A 45 8.27 19.63 -8.94
CA GLU A 45 8.14 20.37 -10.19
C GLU A 45 7.01 21.43 -10.17
N GLY A 46 6.33 21.61 -9.03
CA GLY A 46 5.20 22.54 -8.87
C GLY A 46 3.89 22.05 -9.50
N LYS A 47 3.82 20.79 -9.94
CA LYS A 47 2.64 20.17 -10.57
C LYS A 47 1.71 19.60 -9.50
N VAL A 48 1.07 20.49 -8.74
CA VAL A 48 0.23 20.13 -7.58
C VAL A 48 -0.95 19.24 -7.97
N ASN A 49 -1.59 19.50 -9.13
CA ASN A 49 -2.69 18.66 -9.61
C ASN A 49 -2.23 17.23 -9.91
N ASP A 50 -1.08 17.05 -10.54
CA ASP A 50 -0.51 15.74 -10.87
C ASP A 50 -0.15 14.98 -9.59
N TYR A 51 0.43 15.66 -8.60
CA TYR A 51 0.66 15.11 -7.27
C TYR A 51 -0.64 14.54 -6.67
N HIS A 52 -1.73 15.32 -6.67
CA HIS A 52 -3.00 14.87 -6.12
C HIS A 52 -3.60 13.71 -6.91
N GLN A 53 -3.47 13.69 -8.24
CA GLN A 53 -3.94 12.59 -9.07
C GLN A 53 -3.21 11.28 -8.76
N ILE A 54 -1.89 11.34 -8.49
CA ILE A 54 -1.07 10.16 -8.20
C ILE A 54 -1.30 9.67 -6.77
N ILE A 55 -1.33 10.56 -5.77
CA ILE A 55 -1.36 10.17 -4.36
C ILE A 55 -2.77 9.84 -3.84
N SER A 56 -3.82 10.49 -4.36
CA SER A 56 -5.17 10.32 -3.79
C SER A 56 -5.70 8.87 -3.84
N PRO A 57 -5.48 8.10 -4.93
CA PRO A 57 -5.90 6.70 -4.98
C PRO A 57 -5.25 5.81 -3.90
N THR A 58 -4.03 6.14 -3.45
CA THR A 58 -3.31 5.32 -2.45
C THR A 58 -3.96 5.38 -1.06
N VAL A 59 -4.77 6.41 -0.79
CA VAL A 59 -5.47 6.58 0.50
C VAL A 59 -6.42 5.40 0.77
N ALA A 60 -7.12 4.91 -0.25
CA ALA A 60 -8.01 3.75 -0.11
C ALA A 60 -7.23 2.49 0.25
N LEU A 61 -6.08 2.25 -0.40
CA LEU A 61 -5.17 1.16 -0.05
C LEU A 61 -4.67 1.28 1.39
N GLY A 62 -4.24 2.47 1.80
CA GLY A 62 -3.78 2.74 3.16
C GLY A 62 -4.85 2.41 4.20
N ARG A 63 -6.08 2.87 3.98
CA ARG A 63 -7.22 2.59 4.87
C ARG A 63 -7.48 1.09 5.01
N GLU A 64 -7.40 0.33 3.92
CA GLU A 64 -7.59 -1.12 4.00
C GLU A 64 -6.45 -1.79 4.77
N VAL A 65 -5.18 -1.51 4.42
CA VAL A 65 -4.01 -2.10 5.09
C VAL A 65 -4.03 -1.85 6.60
N PHE A 66 -4.43 -0.64 7.01
CA PHE A 66 -4.47 -0.21 8.41
C PHE A 66 -5.82 -0.40 9.10
N ARG A 67 -6.79 -1.07 8.47
CA ARG A 67 -8.12 -1.31 9.05
C ARG A 67 -8.05 -2.00 10.40
N ASP A 68 -9.05 -1.79 11.26
CA ASP A 68 -9.11 -2.45 12.56
C ASP A 68 -9.06 -4.00 12.42
N PRO A 69 -8.31 -4.73 13.26
CA PRO A 69 -7.33 -4.26 14.25
C PRO A 69 -6.01 -3.80 13.61
N THR A 70 -5.64 -2.53 13.80
CA THR A 70 -4.51 -1.88 13.12
C THR A 70 -3.16 -2.55 13.40
N ARG A 71 -2.99 -3.21 14.55
CA ARG A 71 -1.74 -3.93 14.90
C ARG A 71 -1.29 -4.98 13.86
N HIS A 72 -2.21 -5.45 12.99
CA HIS A 72 -1.91 -6.43 11.94
C HIS A 72 -1.58 -5.78 10.57
N TYR A 73 -1.40 -4.46 10.47
CA TYR A 73 -1.12 -3.78 9.19
C TYR A 73 0.10 -4.35 8.45
N LYS A 74 1.10 -4.84 9.20
CA LYS A 74 2.32 -5.44 8.64
C LYS A 74 2.02 -6.63 7.74
N ALA A 75 0.92 -7.34 7.98
CA ALA A 75 0.52 -8.45 7.11
C ALA A 75 0.14 -7.98 5.70
N GLY A 76 -0.54 -6.82 5.59
CA GLY A 76 -0.85 -6.20 4.30
C GLY A 76 0.40 -5.65 3.61
N VAL A 77 1.32 -5.03 4.37
CA VAL A 77 2.60 -4.53 3.84
C VAL A 77 3.44 -5.67 3.24
N VAL A 78 3.65 -6.74 4.02
CA VAL A 78 4.42 -7.91 3.57
C VAL A 78 3.72 -8.64 2.42
N PHE A 79 2.39 -8.65 2.40
CA PHE A 79 1.63 -9.21 1.27
C PHE A 79 1.90 -8.46 -0.04
N ILE A 80 1.90 -7.13 -0.02
CA ILE A 80 2.22 -6.32 -1.22
C ILE A 80 3.69 -6.51 -1.63
N ALA A 81 4.61 -6.58 -0.66
CA ALA A 81 6.01 -6.86 -0.94
C ALA A 81 6.21 -8.23 -1.62
N TRP A 82 5.47 -9.24 -1.18
CA TRP A 82 5.40 -10.53 -1.84
C TRP A 82 4.76 -10.42 -3.23
N LEU A 83 3.63 -9.75 -3.43
CA LEU A 83 3.07 -9.58 -4.77
C LEU A 83 4.04 -8.92 -5.76
N ASN A 84 4.87 -7.98 -5.27
CA ASN A 84 5.89 -7.27 -6.04
C ASN A 84 7.23 -7.99 -6.18
N GLY A 85 7.34 -9.24 -5.71
CA GLY A 85 8.56 -10.04 -5.89
C GLY A 85 9.75 -9.61 -5.03
N HIS A 86 9.54 -8.82 -3.97
CA HIS A 86 10.61 -8.46 -3.03
C HIS A 86 11.02 -9.64 -2.11
N GLN A 87 10.19 -10.67 -2.06
CA GLN A 87 10.42 -11.92 -1.33
C GLN A 87 9.71 -13.08 -2.03
N ASP A 88 10.18 -14.31 -1.85
CA ASP A 88 9.65 -15.49 -2.56
C ASP A 88 8.46 -16.16 -1.86
N HIS A 89 8.23 -15.86 -0.58
CA HIS A 89 7.18 -16.48 0.23
C HIS A 89 6.33 -15.43 0.94
N PHE A 90 5.09 -15.78 1.28
CA PHE A 90 4.24 -15.01 2.19
C PHE A 90 4.16 -15.73 3.55
N THR A 91 5.21 -15.57 4.35
CA THR A 91 5.33 -16.14 5.69
C THR A 91 5.98 -15.09 6.59
N MET A 92 5.44 -14.92 7.79
CA MET A 92 5.87 -13.92 8.75
C MET A 92 6.23 -14.56 10.08
N ALA A 93 7.07 -13.88 10.86
CA ALA A 93 7.36 -14.28 12.23
C ALA A 93 6.05 -14.44 13.03
N ALA A 94 6.00 -15.51 13.84
CA ALA A 94 4.83 -15.89 14.64
C ALA A 94 3.54 -16.17 13.83
N GLY A 95 3.64 -16.47 12.52
CA GLY A 95 2.48 -16.81 11.69
C GLY A 95 1.56 -15.62 11.41
N LEU A 96 2.09 -14.39 11.49
CA LEU A 96 1.28 -13.16 11.34
C LEU A 96 0.68 -12.98 9.93
N GLU A 97 1.11 -13.75 8.94
CA GLU A 97 0.48 -13.83 7.62
C GLU A 97 -0.97 -14.35 7.67
N SER A 98 -1.37 -15.03 8.75
CA SER A 98 -2.76 -15.48 8.96
C SER A 98 -3.58 -14.52 9.83
N ALA A 99 -3.05 -13.33 10.16
CA ALA A 99 -3.71 -12.38 11.06
C ALA A 99 -4.85 -11.60 10.41
N ARG A 100 -5.07 -11.78 9.10
CA ARG A 100 -6.16 -11.20 8.31
C ARG A 100 -6.85 -12.29 7.49
N ASP A 101 -8.09 -12.03 7.11
CA ASP A 101 -8.87 -12.93 6.25
C ASP A 101 -8.48 -12.79 4.77
N VAL A 102 -8.89 -13.78 3.97
CA VAL A 102 -8.60 -13.82 2.53
C VAL A 102 -9.25 -12.66 1.76
N THR A 103 -10.38 -12.14 2.24
CA THR A 103 -11.12 -11.04 1.60
C THR A 103 -10.43 -9.70 1.80
N HIS A 104 -9.75 -9.50 2.94
CA HIS A 104 -8.83 -8.39 3.15
C HIS A 104 -7.70 -8.41 2.13
N TYR A 105 -7.00 -9.54 1.97
CA TYR A 105 -5.91 -9.66 0.99
C TYR A 105 -6.39 -9.45 -0.45
N ALA A 106 -7.57 -9.96 -0.83
CA ALA A 106 -8.15 -9.69 -2.13
C ALA A 106 -8.51 -8.22 -2.33
N THR A 107 -8.94 -7.53 -1.28
CA THR A 107 -9.21 -6.09 -1.33
C THR A 107 -7.93 -5.29 -1.45
N VAL A 108 -6.89 -5.64 -0.69
CA VAL A 108 -5.54 -5.06 -0.80
C VAL A 108 -5.00 -5.21 -2.22
N PHE A 109 -5.10 -6.40 -2.82
CA PHE A 109 -4.67 -6.65 -4.21
C PHE A 109 -5.35 -5.70 -5.20
N ARG A 110 -6.70 -5.60 -5.15
CA ARG A 110 -7.46 -4.71 -6.05
C ARG A 110 -7.12 -3.23 -5.85
N LEU A 111 -6.93 -2.79 -4.62
CA LEU A 111 -6.60 -1.41 -4.32
C LEU A 111 -5.16 -1.07 -4.72
N ALA A 112 -4.23 -2.01 -4.57
CA ALA A 112 -2.85 -1.87 -5.02
C ALA A 112 -2.76 -1.76 -6.54
N ASP A 113 -3.56 -2.54 -7.28
CA ASP A 113 -3.72 -2.39 -8.73
C ASP A 113 -4.27 -1.00 -9.09
N ALA A 114 -5.38 -0.60 -8.48
CA ALA A 114 -6.06 0.66 -8.77
C ALA A 114 -5.21 1.91 -8.53
N CYS A 115 -4.23 1.86 -7.61
CA CYS A 115 -3.32 2.97 -7.35
C CYS A 115 -1.92 2.79 -7.95
N GLY A 116 -1.68 1.76 -8.77
CA GLY A 116 -0.38 1.52 -9.41
C GLY A 116 0.73 1.06 -8.48
N ALA A 117 0.40 0.50 -7.31
CA ALA A 117 1.37 -0.03 -6.35
C ALA A 117 1.92 -1.42 -6.73
N LEU A 118 1.30 -2.11 -7.70
CA LEU A 118 1.80 -3.38 -8.24
C LEU A 118 2.84 -3.14 -9.34
N THR A 119 4.13 -3.27 -9.00
CA THR A 119 5.24 -3.05 -9.93
C THR A 119 5.51 -4.23 -10.85
N GLN A 120 5.02 -5.42 -10.49
CA GLN A 120 5.10 -6.65 -11.28
C GLN A 120 3.70 -7.26 -11.47
N PRO A 121 2.81 -6.67 -12.30
CA PRO A 121 1.40 -7.09 -12.38
C PRO A 121 1.20 -8.57 -12.70
N GLU A 122 1.96 -9.12 -13.65
CA GLU A 122 1.86 -10.54 -14.03
C GLU A 122 2.23 -11.48 -12.87
N LEU A 123 3.31 -11.17 -12.15
CA LEU A 123 3.73 -11.92 -10.97
C LEU A 123 2.70 -11.80 -9.84
N ALA A 124 2.17 -10.61 -9.62
CA ALA A 124 1.15 -10.35 -8.62
C ALA A 124 -0.13 -11.16 -8.92
N ILE A 125 -0.56 -11.22 -10.18
CA ILE A 125 -1.70 -12.03 -10.62
C ILE A 125 -1.44 -13.51 -10.37
N GLU A 126 -0.27 -14.03 -10.77
CA GLU A 126 0.10 -15.43 -10.57
C GLU A 126 0.07 -15.80 -9.07
N ARG A 127 0.69 -14.96 -8.24
CA ARG A 127 0.76 -15.16 -6.78
C ARG A 127 -0.62 -15.07 -6.13
N MET A 128 -1.44 -14.10 -6.52
CA MET A 128 -2.80 -13.93 -6.01
C MET A 128 -3.68 -15.13 -6.36
N ARG A 129 -3.59 -15.68 -7.59
CA ARG A 129 -4.31 -16.89 -7.99
C ARG A 129 -3.95 -18.08 -7.11
N LYS A 130 -2.65 -18.35 -6.92
CA LYS A 130 -2.16 -19.43 -6.05
C LYS A 130 -2.63 -19.25 -4.60
N PHE A 131 -2.62 -18.01 -4.10
CA PHE A 131 -3.12 -17.69 -2.78
C PHE A 131 -4.61 -18.00 -2.63
N LEU A 132 -5.45 -17.59 -3.57
CA LEU A 132 -6.90 -17.85 -3.54
C LEU A 132 -7.23 -19.33 -3.70
N ASP A 133 -6.48 -20.06 -4.53
CA ASP A 133 -6.66 -21.50 -4.70
C ASP A 133 -6.45 -22.23 -3.37
N VAL A 134 -5.34 -21.96 -2.67
CA VAL A 134 -5.01 -22.61 -1.41
C VAL A 134 -5.89 -22.14 -0.24
N HIS A 135 -6.16 -20.83 -0.13
CA HIS A 135 -6.80 -20.24 1.05
C HIS A 135 -8.32 -20.03 0.95
N ALA A 136 -8.87 -20.02 -0.26
CA ALA A 136 -10.31 -19.87 -0.48
C ALA A 136 -10.93 -21.01 -1.30
N GLY A 137 -10.12 -21.96 -1.80
CA GLY A 137 -10.62 -23.01 -2.70
C GLY A 137 -11.16 -22.44 -4.02
N VAL A 138 -10.64 -21.30 -4.46
CA VAL A 138 -11.06 -20.63 -5.69
C VAL A 138 -9.97 -20.81 -6.74
N SER A 139 -10.11 -21.85 -7.55
CA SER A 139 -9.27 -22.08 -8.72
C SER A 139 -9.87 -21.31 -9.90
N THR A 140 -9.28 -20.16 -10.26
CA THR A 140 -9.60 -19.42 -11.50
C THR A 140 -8.49 -19.57 -12.53
#